data_AF-A0A1Y6FFL0-F1
#
_entry.id   AF-A0A1Y6FFL0-F1
#
_cell.length_a   1.000
_cell.length_b   1.000
_cell.length_c   1.000
_cell.angle_alpha   90.00
_cell.angle_beta   90.00
_cell.angle_gamma   90.00
#
_symmetry.space_group_name_H-M   'P 1'
#
loop_
_entity.id
_entity.type
_entity.pdbx_description
1 polymer ?
#
loop_
_entity_poly.entity_id
_entity_poly.type
_entity_poly.pdbx_seq_one_letter_code
_entity_poly.pdbx_strand_id
1 'polypeptide(L)' 'MVPKETNDAESALPALPVRRTGRRRVTTDAVAGSDPTPQRADGSAVEKADEDTDASWGDPAPRGSDKNDDRLKLEKPPHW' A
#
# COMPACT_ATOMS: atom_id res chain seq x y z
N MET A 1 17.38 14.60 -45.74
CA MET A 1 16.87 13.64 -44.75
C MET A 1 15.97 14.43 -43.81
N VAL A 2 14.66 14.18 -43.86
CA VAL A 2 13.62 15.04 -43.27
C VAL A 2 13.57 14.87 -41.75
N PRO A 3 13.51 15.94 -40.93
CA PRO A 3 13.15 15.80 -39.52
C PRO A 3 11.66 15.43 -39.42
N LYS A 4 11.32 14.38 -38.66
CA LYS A 4 9.95 14.07 -38.30
C LYS A 4 9.57 14.82 -37.04
N GLU A 5 8.87 15.94 -37.21
CA GLU A 5 7.90 16.39 -36.22
C GLU A 5 6.56 15.70 -36.51
N THR A 6 5.98 15.07 -35.48
CA THR A 6 4.57 15.17 -35.06
C THR A 6 4.31 14.06 -34.05
N ASN A 7 4.16 14.42 -32.78
CA ASN A 7 3.26 13.67 -31.90
C ASN A 7 2.43 14.71 -31.16
N ASP A 8 1.17 14.73 -31.58
CA ASP A 8 0.15 15.69 -31.23
C ASP A 8 -0.05 15.82 -29.72
N ALA A 9 -0.11 17.07 -29.28
CA ALA A 9 -0.40 17.47 -27.93
C ALA A 9 -1.92 17.47 -27.69
N GLU A 10 -2.58 16.32 -27.52
CA GLU A 10 -3.99 16.37 -27.06
C GLU A 10 -4.54 15.06 -26.46
N SER A 11 -4.27 14.82 -25.18
CA SER A 11 -5.19 14.08 -24.27
C SER A 11 -4.75 14.23 -22.81
N ALA A 12 -4.43 15.45 -22.39
CA ALA A 12 -4.47 15.81 -20.97
C ALA A 12 -5.87 16.36 -20.69
N LEU A 13 -6.88 15.49 -20.63
CA LEU A 13 -8.17 15.89 -20.07
C LEU A 13 -7.89 16.39 -18.63
N PRO A 14 -8.32 17.60 -18.25
CA PRO A 14 -8.15 18.05 -16.88
C PRO A 14 -8.91 17.05 -15.99
N ALA A 15 -8.21 16.48 -15.01
CA ALA A 15 -8.84 15.61 -14.02
C ALA A 15 -10.00 16.38 -13.38
N LEU A 16 -11.23 16.01 -13.72
CA LEU A 16 -12.41 16.63 -13.16
C LEU A 16 -12.31 16.51 -11.63
N PRO A 17 -12.57 17.59 -10.87
CA PRO A 17 -12.50 17.51 -9.42
C PRO A 17 -13.57 16.53 -8.93
N VAL A 18 -13.13 15.32 -8.54
CA VAL A 18 -14.00 14.32 -7.94
C VAL A 18 -14.45 14.87 -6.59
N ARG A 19 -15.64 15.48 -6.56
CA ARG A 19 -16.30 15.86 -5.32
C ARG A 19 -16.74 14.58 -4.62
N ARG A 20 -15.87 14.05 -3.75
CA ARG A 20 -16.23 12.94 -2.85
C ARG A 20 -17.25 13.47 -1.85
N THR A 21 -18.53 13.28 -2.13
CA THR A 21 -19.60 13.60 -1.19
C THR A 21 -19.81 12.42 -0.25
N GLY A 22 -19.65 12.68 1.05
CA GLY A 22 -19.97 11.73 2.11
C GLY A 22 -18.99 10.55 2.30
N ARG A 23 -19.24 9.80 3.37
CA ARG A 23 -18.50 8.58 3.70
C ARG A 23 -19.10 7.44 2.89
N ARG A 24 -18.35 6.89 1.91
CA ARG A 24 -18.78 5.73 1.09
C ARG A 24 -18.87 4.41 1.87
N ARG A 25 -18.41 4.39 3.12
CA ARG A 25 -18.30 3.18 3.94
C ARG A 25 -19.43 3.20 4.98
N VAL A 26 -20.18 2.10 5.03
CA VAL A 26 -21.11 1.80 6.12
C VAL A 26 -20.30 1.62 7.41
N THR A 27 -20.79 2.21 8.50
CA THR A 27 -20.27 2.00 9.86
C THR A 27 -21.28 1.19 10.64
N THR A 28 -20.80 0.20 11.38
CA THR A 28 -21.60 -0.59 12.32
C THR A 28 -21.30 -0.14 13.75
N ASP A 29 -22.22 -0.43 14.67
CA ASP A 29 -21.97 -0.26 16.10
C ASP A 29 -20.85 -1.21 16.57
N ALA A 30 -20.15 -0.79 17.63
CA ALA A 30 -19.12 -1.61 18.25
C ALA A 30 -19.75 -2.85 18.93
N VAL A 31 -19.03 -3.96 18.91
CA VAL A 31 -19.47 -5.21 19.57
C VAL A 31 -19.43 -5.03 21.09
N ALA A 32 -20.37 -5.60 21.84
CA ALA A 32 -20.35 -5.56 23.30
C ALA A 32 -19.02 -6.13 23.86
N GLY A 33 -18.42 -5.40 24.81
CA GLY A 33 -17.09 -5.72 25.35
C GLY A 33 -15.92 -5.16 24.53
N SER A 34 -16.19 -4.45 23.43
CA SER A 34 -15.15 -3.68 22.74
C SER A 34 -14.64 -2.54 23.62
N ASP A 35 -13.38 -2.16 23.42
CA ASP A 35 -12.78 -0.99 24.06
C ASP A 35 -13.59 0.29 23.73
N PRO A 36 -14.09 1.04 24.73
CA PRO A 36 -14.81 2.30 24.48
C PRO A 36 -13.90 3.41 23.92
N THR A 37 -12.59 3.26 24.03
CA THR A 37 -11.57 4.23 23.62
C THR A 37 -10.53 3.61 22.70
N PRO A 38 -10.94 3.06 21.54
CA PRO A 38 -10.00 2.43 20.63
C PRO A 38 -8.96 3.44 20.16
N GLN A 39 -7.71 2.98 20.03
CA GLN A 39 -6.63 3.84 19.58
C GLN A 39 -6.92 4.43 18.20
N ARG A 40 -6.70 5.74 18.05
CA ARG A 40 -7.07 6.48 16.85
C ARG A 40 -6.09 6.23 15.71
N ALA A 41 -6.63 6.08 14.50
CA ALA A 41 -5.86 6.02 13.26
C ALA A 41 -5.60 7.43 12.68
N ASP A 42 -5.21 8.38 13.53
CA ASP A 42 -4.91 9.77 13.16
C ASP A 42 -3.41 10.04 12.94
N GLY A 43 -2.58 8.98 13.04
CA GLY A 43 -1.13 9.06 12.88
C GLY A 43 -0.39 9.47 14.15
N SER A 44 -1.09 9.57 15.29
CA SER A 44 -0.45 9.69 16.60
C SER A 44 0.35 8.43 16.97
N ALA A 45 1.24 8.55 17.95
CA ALA A 45 2.04 7.43 18.43
C ALA A 45 1.15 6.31 18.94
N VAL A 46 1.42 5.09 18.46
CA VAL A 46 0.68 3.87 18.82
C VAL A 46 1.28 3.25 20.07
N GLU A 47 0.45 2.93 21.06
CA GLU A 47 0.84 2.08 22.17
C GLU A 47 1.00 0.66 21.65
N LYS A 48 2.22 0.15 21.72
CA LYS A 48 2.56 -1.22 21.28
C LYS A 48 2.62 -2.13 22.50
N ALA A 49 2.22 -3.38 22.32
CA ALA A 49 2.46 -4.40 23.33
C ALA A 49 3.97 -4.64 23.50
N ASP A 50 4.39 -5.08 24.68
CA ASP A 50 5.81 -5.30 25.00
C ASP A 50 6.46 -6.33 24.07
N GLU A 51 5.70 -7.32 23.58
CA GLU A 51 6.19 -8.29 22.59
C GLU A 51 6.29 -7.76 21.14
N ASP A 52 5.68 -6.61 20.83
CA ASP A 52 5.64 -6.02 19.48
C ASP A 52 6.90 -5.16 19.21
N THR A 53 8.01 -5.88 19.19
CA THR A 53 9.32 -5.36 18.82
C THR A 53 9.57 -5.59 17.33
N ASP A 54 10.31 -4.68 16.68
CA ASP A 54 10.66 -4.83 15.26
C ASP A 54 11.42 -6.15 15.02
N ALA A 55 12.21 -6.61 16.00
CA ALA A 55 12.91 -7.88 15.95
C ALA A 55 11.98 -9.10 15.94
N SER A 56 10.80 -9.00 16.55
CA SER A 56 9.78 -10.07 16.56
C SER A 56 9.26 -10.38 15.14
N TRP A 57 9.35 -9.39 14.24
CA TRP A 57 8.97 -9.52 12.82
C TRP A 57 10.12 -9.98 11.92
N GLY A 58 11.32 -10.14 12.48
CA GLY A 58 12.56 -10.41 11.76
C GLY A 58 13.21 -9.13 11.24
N ASP A 59 14.52 -9.19 11.00
CA ASP A 59 15.25 -8.06 10.43
C ASP A 59 14.72 -7.76 9.02
N PRO A 60 14.41 -6.49 8.68
CA PRO A 60 14.01 -6.14 7.33
C PRO A 60 15.18 -6.42 6.39
N ALA A 61 15.04 -7.46 5.57
CA ALA A 61 16.02 -7.75 4.54
C ALA A 61 16.13 -6.53 3.61
N PRO A 62 17.34 -6.08 3.24
CA PRO A 62 17.50 -5.02 2.26
C PRO A 62 16.75 -5.39 0.97
N ARG A 63 15.94 -4.45 0.44
CA ARG A 63 15.11 -4.67 -0.75
C ARG A 63 15.96 -5.29 -1.87
N GLY A 64 15.60 -6.51 -2.28
CA GLY A 64 16.23 -7.21 -3.40
C GLY A 64 17.47 -8.04 -3.07
N SER A 65 17.77 -8.29 -1.79
CA SER A 65 18.84 -9.21 -1.39
C SER A 65 18.33 -10.22 -0.37
N ASP A 66 17.38 -11.06 -0.78
CA ASP A 66 17.16 -12.32 -0.11
C ASP A 66 17.56 -13.48 -1.04
N LYS A 67 18.18 -14.51 -0.45
CA LYS A 67 18.52 -15.74 -1.18
C LYS A 67 17.27 -16.45 -1.70
N ASN A 68 16.10 -16.09 -1.16
CA ASN A 68 14.81 -16.64 -1.53
C ASN A 68 14.28 -16.07 -2.85
N ASP A 69 14.34 -14.76 -3.08
CA ASP A 69 13.95 -14.14 -4.36
C ASP A 69 14.84 -14.66 -5.50
N ASP A 70 16.13 -14.84 -5.24
CA ASP A 70 17.04 -15.39 -6.24
C ASP A 70 16.69 -16.84 -6.59
N ARG A 71 16.39 -17.67 -5.58
CA ARG A 71 15.88 -19.04 -5.79
C ARG A 71 14.55 -19.04 -6.56
N LEU A 72 13.61 -18.16 -6.22
CA LEU A 72 12.30 -18.08 -6.88
C LEU A 72 12.40 -17.64 -8.35
N LYS A 73 13.38 -16.77 -8.69
CA LYS A 73 13.66 -16.39 -10.08
C LYS A 73 14.22 -17.57 -10.89
N LEU A 74 15.07 -18.39 -10.26
CA LEU A 74 15.67 -19.59 -10.87
C LEU A 74 14.65 -20.72 -11.05
N GLU A 75 13.78 -20.92 -10.07
CA GLU A 75 12.81 -22.02 -10.01
C GLU A 75 11.46 -21.67 -10.65
N LYS A 76 11.36 -20.56 -11.40
CA LYS A 76 10.10 -20.15 -12.02
C LYS A 76 9.61 -21.24 -13.00
N PRO A 77 8.44 -21.86 -12.77
CA PRO A 77 7.95 -22.91 -13.65
C PRO A 77 7.67 -22.35 -15.06
N PRO A 78 7.76 -23.21 -16.10
CA PRO A 78 7.45 -22.81 -17.46
C PRO A 78 6.02 -22.28 -17.54
N HIS A 79 5.83 -21.17 -18.25
CA HIS A 79 4.51 -20.65 -18.58
C HIS A 79 4.06 -21.37 -19.86
N TRP A 80 3.18 -22.35 -19.71
CA TRP A 80 2.50 -23.02 -20.81
C TRP A 80 1.01 -22.67 -20.75
#